data_AF-A0A7S2UN48-F1
#
_entry.id   AF-A0A7S2UN48-F1
#
_cell.length_a   1.000
_cell.length_b   1.000
_cell.length_c   1.000
_cell.angle_alpha   90.00
_cell.angle_beta   90.00
_cell.angle_gamma   90.00
#
_symmetry.space_group_name_H-M   'P 1'
#
loop_
_entity.id
_entity.type
_entity.pdbx_description
1 polymer ?
#
loop_
_entity_poly.entity_id
_entity_poly.type
_entity_poly.pdbx_seq_one_letter_code
_entity_poly.pdbx_strand_id
1 'polypeptide(L)'
;MADIEKVSLFPMKDDSGIDSITDGTAVLPANEDSVSGESATSHQDLPTLEGTPPFHIIIGSEDALSSIAGFHIARGAMACGVVPQLDETWLNDFFQKRESSSASIGKSGTRVLALDRISDTANLGSIIRCAAAFGVDVIVLSQDSCDAWYRRSVRCSMGYIFSVPIVRVANLASTLGDLNDRYGISSYAAVIDSDAMILSKMPNNSISRSWCCVMGNE
;
A
#
# COMPACT_ATOMS: atom_id res chain seq x y z
N MET A 1 6.65 -9.53 32.44
CA MET A 1 6.75 -8.07 32.65
C MET A 1 7.97 -7.64 31.87
N ALA A 2 7.79 -7.07 30.68
CA ALA A 2 8.90 -6.66 29.84
C ALA A 2 9.17 -5.18 30.11
N ASP A 3 10.35 -4.87 30.61
CA ASP A 3 10.80 -3.50 30.88
C ASP A 3 10.93 -2.75 29.55
N ILE A 4 10.07 -1.76 29.35
CA ILE A 4 10.15 -0.81 28.23
C ILE A 4 10.97 0.38 28.75
N GLU A 5 12.27 0.40 28.44
CA GLU A 5 13.10 1.56 28.73
C GLU A 5 12.79 2.70 27.76
N LYS A 6 12.52 3.89 28.32
CA LYS A 6 12.44 5.14 27.55
C LYS A 6 13.85 5.53 27.12
N VAL A 7 14.10 5.54 25.81
CA VAL A 7 15.36 6.02 25.25
C VAL A 7 15.09 7.16 24.27
N SER A 8 15.70 8.31 24.53
CA SER A 8 15.80 9.44 23.60
C SER A 8 16.83 9.12 22.53
N LEU A 9 16.46 9.18 21.25
CA LEU A 9 17.38 9.00 20.13
C LEU A 9 17.92 10.34 19.65
N PHE A 10 19.06 10.79 20.20
CA PHE A 10 20.08 11.53 19.45
C PHE A 10 21.46 11.24 20.05
N PRO A 11 22.46 10.76 19.28
CA PRO A 11 23.84 10.81 19.72
C PRO A 11 24.44 12.21 19.52
N MET A 12 25.23 12.57 20.51
CA MET A 12 26.06 13.78 20.67
C MET A 12 26.76 14.27 19.40
N LYS A 13 26.96 15.58 19.35
CA LYS A 13 28.00 16.20 18.51
C LYS A 13 28.87 17.10 19.38
N ASP A 14 29.91 16.53 19.97
CA ASP A 14 31.00 17.30 20.55
C ASP A 14 32.20 17.23 19.60
N ASP A 15 32.51 18.36 18.98
CA ASP A 15 33.86 18.93 19.05
C ASP A 15 33.82 20.42 18.65
N SER A 16 33.11 21.21 19.45
CA SER A 16 33.45 22.63 19.76
C SER A 16 32.41 23.28 20.67
N GLY A 17 32.42 22.87 21.94
CA GLY A 17 32.14 23.78 23.07
C GLY A 17 30.68 24.02 23.45
N ILE A 18 30.25 23.30 24.50
CA ILE A 18 29.31 23.73 25.54
C ILE A 18 27.85 23.91 25.08
N ASP A 19 26.94 23.02 25.48
CA ASP A 19 26.01 23.40 26.56
C ASP A 19 25.22 22.28 27.24
N SER A 20 24.93 22.59 28.50
CA SER A 20 24.32 21.84 29.60
C SER A 20 23.07 20.98 29.34
N ILE A 21 23.05 19.83 30.03
CA ILE A 21 21.92 18.92 30.21
C ILE A 21 20.82 19.63 31.02
N THR A 22 19.60 19.71 30.48
CA THR A 22 18.39 19.95 31.29
C THR A 22 17.39 18.83 31.05
N ASP A 23 17.05 18.13 32.14
CA ASP A 23 16.07 17.05 32.21
C ASP A 23 14.69 17.53 31.76
N GLY A 24 14.19 16.97 30.66
CA GLY A 24 12.84 17.19 30.14
C GLY A 24 12.05 15.88 30.11
N THR A 25 11.63 15.39 31.27
CA THR A 25 10.86 14.16 31.42
C THR A 25 9.41 14.35 30.97
N ALA A 26 8.99 13.73 29.85
CA ALA A 26 7.57 13.54 29.57
C ALA A 26 7.10 12.21 30.17
N VAL A 27 6.31 12.31 31.26
CA VAL A 27 5.64 11.20 31.94
C VAL A 27 4.26 11.02 31.33
N LEU A 28 3.90 9.80 30.93
CA LEU A 28 2.50 9.39 30.72
C LEU A 28 2.00 8.78 32.03
N PRO A 29 0.79 9.11 32.51
CA PRO A 29 0.29 8.59 33.77
C PRO A 29 -0.11 7.11 33.64
N ALA A 30 0.18 6.35 34.70
CA ALA A 30 -0.30 4.98 34.89
C ALA A 30 -1.76 5.00 35.38
N ASN A 31 -2.55 4.01 34.96
CA ASN A 31 -3.97 3.84 35.30
C ASN A 31 -4.22 3.69 36.81
N GLU A 32 -5.28 4.34 37.33
CA GLU A 32 -6.06 3.86 38.49
C GLU A 32 -7.55 4.22 38.32
N ASP A 33 -8.39 3.37 38.90
CA ASP A 33 -9.84 3.26 38.72
C ASP A 33 -10.70 4.41 39.30
N SER A 34 -11.81 4.65 38.59
CA SER A 34 -13.15 5.05 39.07
C SER A 34 -13.57 6.54 39.19
N VAL A 35 -14.73 6.78 38.55
CA VAL A 35 -15.82 7.77 38.78
C VAL A 35 -15.87 9.07 37.93
N SER A 36 -16.99 9.13 37.21
CA SER A 36 -17.76 10.28 36.67
C SER A 36 -17.19 11.17 35.57
N GLY A 37 -17.75 10.98 34.37
CA GLY A 37 -18.30 12.03 33.50
C GLY A 37 -17.37 13.17 33.08
N GLU A 38 -16.91 13.14 31.83
CA GLU A 38 -17.16 14.20 30.84
C GLU A 38 -16.56 13.82 29.47
N SER A 39 -17.46 13.84 28.47
CA SER A 39 -17.29 14.15 27.05
C SER A 39 -15.96 13.87 26.34
N ALA A 40 -16.06 12.98 25.36
CA ALA A 40 -15.11 12.81 24.25
C ALA A 40 -14.76 14.15 23.58
N THR A 41 -13.46 14.41 23.41
CA THR A 41 -12.96 15.52 22.59
C THR A 41 -11.90 15.03 21.60
N SER A 42 -12.29 15.13 20.33
CA SER A 42 -11.51 15.35 19.11
C SER A 42 -10.03 14.97 19.08
N HIS A 43 -9.69 14.09 18.12
CA HIS A 43 -8.39 14.04 17.46
C HIS A 43 -7.96 15.45 17.04
N GLN A 44 -7.11 16.10 17.83
CA GLN A 44 -6.44 17.34 17.46
C GLN A 44 -5.03 17.00 16.99
N ASP A 45 -4.73 17.46 15.78
CA ASP A 45 -3.43 17.38 15.12
C ASP A 45 -2.31 17.84 16.05
N LEU A 46 -1.37 16.94 16.34
CA LEU A 46 -0.15 17.28 17.06
C LEU A 46 0.77 18.09 16.15
N PRO A 47 1.34 19.22 16.63
CA PRO A 47 2.24 20.03 15.83
C PRO A 47 3.52 19.24 15.53
N THR A 48 3.83 19.08 14.24
CA THR A 48 5.11 18.54 13.78
C THR A 48 6.21 19.54 14.11
N LEU A 49 6.88 19.38 15.26
CA LEU A 49 8.14 20.06 15.56
C LEU A 49 9.16 19.67 14.47
N GLU A 50 9.78 20.65 13.82
CA GLU A 50 10.78 20.43 12.77
C GLU A 50 11.79 19.36 13.20
N GLY A 51 11.85 18.25 12.45
CA GLY A 51 12.75 17.13 12.72
C GLY A 51 12.12 15.92 13.42
N THR A 52 10.88 16.00 13.89
CA THR A 52 10.18 14.84 14.47
C THR A 52 9.37 14.12 13.39
N PRO A 53 9.54 12.79 13.20
CA PRO A 53 8.72 12.06 12.26
C PRO A 53 7.24 12.11 12.68
N PRO A 54 6.30 12.06 11.72
CA PRO A 54 4.86 12.16 11.99
C PRO A 54 4.26 10.89 12.64
N PHE A 55 5.11 10.06 13.25
CA PHE A 55 4.75 8.79 13.87
C PHE A 55 5.61 8.52 15.10
N HIS A 56 5.07 7.78 16.06
CA HIS A 56 5.79 7.40 17.27
C HIS A 56 6.89 6.37 16.95
N ILE A 57 8.09 6.60 17.51
CA ILE A 57 9.18 5.64 17.49
C ILE A 57 9.29 5.03 18.89
N ILE A 58 9.21 3.71 18.96
CA ILE A 58 9.39 2.94 20.19
C ILE A 58 10.59 2.02 19.98
N ILE A 59 11.53 2.04 20.93
CA ILE A 59 12.71 1.18 20.93
C ILE A 59 12.50 0.12 22.00
N GLY A 60 12.87 -1.12 21.70
CA GLY A 60 12.81 -2.23 22.63
C GLY A 60 13.77 -3.33 22.23
N SER A 61 13.95 -4.30 23.12
CA SER A 61 14.73 -5.50 22.81
C SER A 61 14.03 -6.35 21.72
N GLU A 62 14.81 -7.20 21.05
CA GLU A 62 14.29 -8.15 20.05
C GLU A 62 13.22 -9.07 20.64
N ASP A 63 13.38 -9.49 21.90
CA ASP A 63 12.41 -10.32 22.62
C ASP A 63 11.08 -9.58 22.86
N ALA A 64 11.14 -8.31 23.27
CA ALA A 64 9.96 -7.49 23.50
C ALA A 64 9.20 -7.25 22.18
N LEU A 65 9.92 -6.90 21.12
CA LEU A 65 9.31 -6.68 19.80
C LEU A 65 8.72 -7.98 19.23
N SER A 66 9.42 -9.11 19.35
CA SER A 66 8.93 -10.41 18.86
C SER A 66 7.70 -10.90 19.63
N SER A 67 7.64 -10.61 20.94
CA SER A 67 6.47 -10.88 21.77
C SER A 67 5.25 -10.08 21.32
N ILE A 68 5.43 -8.80 20.98
CA ILE A 68 4.36 -7.94 20.45
C ILE A 68 3.90 -8.42 19.07
N ALA A 69 4.84 -8.77 18.19
CA ALA A 69 4.54 -9.21 16.83
C ALA A 69 3.85 -10.59 16.77
N GLY A 70 4.08 -11.43 17.77
CA GLY A 70 3.66 -12.84 17.78
C GLY A 70 4.51 -13.73 16.86
N PHE A 71 5.67 -13.25 16.40
CA PHE A 71 6.63 -14.01 15.61
C PHE A 71 8.03 -13.39 15.73
N HIS A 72 9.06 -14.18 15.41
CA HIS A 72 10.45 -13.71 15.44
C HIS A 72 10.72 -12.64 14.38
N ILE A 73 11.21 -11.48 14.80
CA ILE A 73 11.51 -10.37 13.89
C ILE A 73 12.94 -10.52 13.36
N ALA A 74 13.10 -10.66 12.06
CA ALA A 74 14.42 -10.91 11.47
C ALA A 74 15.25 -9.63 11.17
N ARG A 75 14.68 -8.43 11.27
CA ARG A 75 15.31 -7.18 10.79
C ARG A 75 15.16 -5.96 11.70
N GLY A 76 14.86 -6.17 12.98
CA GLY A 76 14.96 -5.16 14.04
C GLY A 76 14.00 -3.95 13.97
N ALA A 77 13.09 -3.89 13.00
CA ALA A 77 12.13 -2.78 12.86
C ALA A 77 10.75 -3.29 12.42
N MET A 78 9.71 -2.63 12.92
CA MET A 78 8.32 -2.84 12.55
C MET A 78 7.61 -1.50 12.44
N ALA A 79 6.58 -1.47 11.60
CA ALA A 79 5.65 -0.35 11.51
C ALA A 79 4.22 -0.89 11.58
N CYS A 80 3.35 -0.12 12.24
CA CYS A 80 1.92 -0.34 12.22
C CYS A 80 1.28 0.83 11.48
N GLY A 81 0.34 0.53 10.60
CA GLY A 81 -0.34 1.54 9.78
C GLY A 81 -1.71 1.06 9.35
N VAL A 82 -2.50 2.01 8.84
CA VAL A 82 -3.84 1.71 8.31
C VAL A 82 -3.70 1.26 6.86
N VAL A 83 -4.32 0.12 6.56
CA VAL A 83 -4.43 -0.38 5.19
C VAL A 83 -5.42 0.49 4.42
N PRO A 84 -5.05 1.06 3.26
CA PRO A 84 -5.97 1.78 2.39
C PRO A 84 -7.12 0.87 1.95
N GLN A 85 -8.35 1.29 2.21
CA GLN A 85 -9.56 0.62 1.72
C GLN A 85 -10.00 1.32 0.44
N LEU A 86 -9.53 0.81 -0.70
CA LEU A 86 -9.93 1.31 -2.01
C LEU A 86 -11.03 0.41 -2.58
N ASP A 87 -12.13 1.03 -2.98
CA ASP A 87 -13.31 0.35 -3.50
C ASP A 87 -13.60 0.78 -4.96
N GLU A 88 -14.71 0.28 -5.51
CA GLU A 88 -15.14 0.62 -6.86
C GLU A 88 -15.47 2.12 -7.03
N THR A 89 -15.85 2.82 -5.95
CA THR A 89 -16.11 4.27 -6.02
C THR A 89 -14.81 5.03 -6.24
N TRP A 90 -13.75 4.68 -5.51
CA TRP A 90 -12.42 5.22 -5.72
C TRP A 90 -11.91 4.95 -7.13
N LEU A 91 -12.15 3.74 -7.66
CA LEU A 91 -11.74 3.35 -9.01
C LEU A 91 -12.39 4.24 -10.08
N ASN A 92 -13.70 4.48 -9.96
CA ASN A 92 -14.43 5.36 -10.88
C ASN A 92 -13.90 6.80 -10.81
N ASP A 93 -13.70 7.34 -9.61
CA ASP A 93 -13.13 8.67 -9.39
C ASP A 93 -11.72 8.79 -9.99
N PHE A 94 -10.90 7.74 -9.85
CA PHE A 94 -9.56 7.67 -10.41
C PHE A 94 -9.58 7.82 -11.94
N PHE A 95 -10.45 7.08 -12.63
CA PHE A 95 -10.56 7.16 -14.09
C PHE A 95 -11.19 8.47 -14.57
N GLN A 96 -12.20 8.99 -13.87
CA GLN A 96 -12.82 10.27 -14.23
C GLN A 96 -11.83 11.44 -14.13
N LYS A 97 -10.99 11.46 -13.10
CA LYS A 97 -9.92 12.47 -12.96
C LYS A 97 -8.88 12.36 -14.07
N ARG A 98 -8.49 11.14 -14.45
CA ARG A 98 -7.55 10.87 -15.55
C ARG A 98 -8.10 11.33 -16.90
N GLU A 99 -9.37 11.08 -17.17
CA GLU A 99 -10.03 11.50 -18.40
C GLU A 99 -10.11 13.04 -18.50
N SER A 100 -10.55 13.70 -17.42
CA SER A 100 -10.67 15.16 -17.36
C SER A 100 -9.31 15.87 -17.51
N SER A 101 -8.25 15.28 -16.97
CA SER A 101 -6.87 15.80 -17.07
C SER A 101 -6.24 15.56 -18.45
N SER A 102 -6.79 14.60 -19.22
CA SER A 102 -6.32 14.19 -20.55
C SER A 102 -6.52 15.27 -21.64
N ALA A 103 -7.19 16.38 -21.32
CA ALA A 103 -7.35 17.53 -22.22
C ALA A 103 -6.07 18.37 -22.39
N SER A 104 -5.03 18.15 -21.56
CA SER A 104 -3.74 18.83 -21.67
C SER A 104 -2.72 18.01 -22.48
N ILE A 105 -1.95 18.70 -23.32
CA ILE A 105 -1.02 18.15 -24.32
C ILE A 105 0.06 17.29 -23.65
N GLY A 106 0.05 15.97 -23.92
CA GLY A 106 1.07 15.02 -23.41
C GLY A 106 0.60 13.64 -22.91
N LYS A 107 -0.58 13.15 -23.33
CA LYS A 107 -1.23 11.91 -22.84
C LYS A 107 -0.31 10.69 -22.68
N SER A 108 0.00 10.29 -21.44
CA SER A 108 0.26 8.88 -21.11
C SER A 108 -1.10 8.15 -21.03
N GLY A 109 -1.22 7.00 -21.71
CA GLY A 109 -2.41 6.16 -21.54
C GLY A 109 -2.41 5.44 -20.20
N THR A 110 -3.58 4.93 -19.79
CA THR A 110 -3.74 4.27 -18.48
C THR A 110 -3.53 2.77 -18.59
N ARG A 111 -2.67 2.22 -17.74
CA ARG A 111 -2.32 0.81 -17.71
C ARG A 111 -2.94 0.15 -16.50
N VAL A 112 -3.81 -0.82 -16.75
CA VAL A 112 -4.54 -1.55 -15.71
C VAL A 112 -4.06 -2.99 -15.68
N LEU A 113 -3.90 -3.55 -14.48
CA LEU A 113 -3.66 -4.97 -14.29
C LEU A 113 -4.86 -5.58 -13.54
N ALA A 114 -5.60 -6.45 -14.20
CA ALA A 114 -6.73 -7.17 -13.64
C ALA A 114 -6.30 -8.58 -13.25
N LEU A 115 -6.55 -8.95 -11.99
CA LEU A 115 -6.13 -10.20 -11.39
C LEU A 115 -7.35 -11.04 -11.00
N ASP A 116 -7.50 -12.16 -11.69
CA ASP A 116 -8.64 -13.07 -11.51
C ASP A 116 -8.23 -14.29 -10.66
N ARG A 117 -8.85 -14.40 -9.48
CA ARG A 117 -8.76 -15.54 -8.54
C ARG A 117 -7.34 -15.94 -8.16
N ILE A 118 -6.44 -14.97 -7.93
CA ILE A 118 -5.05 -15.25 -7.52
C ILE A 118 -5.04 -15.84 -6.11
N SER A 119 -4.60 -17.10 -5.99
CA SER A 119 -4.68 -17.84 -4.73
C SER A 119 -3.43 -17.73 -3.86
N ASP A 120 -2.23 -17.64 -4.45
CA ASP A 120 -0.98 -17.53 -3.70
C ASP A 120 -0.56 -16.08 -3.45
N THR A 121 -0.51 -15.71 -2.17
CA THR A 121 -0.02 -14.42 -1.67
C THR A 121 1.42 -14.09 -2.10
N ALA A 122 2.29 -15.08 -2.30
CA ALA A 122 3.66 -14.86 -2.77
C ALA A 122 3.69 -14.45 -4.25
N ASN A 123 2.85 -15.10 -5.07
CA ASN A 123 2.64 -14.75 -6.46
C ASN A 123 2.02 -13.36 -6.58
N LEU A 124 0.99 -13.07 -5.79
CA LEU A 124 0.37 -11.74 -5.74
C LEU A 124 1.41 -10.65 -5.42
N GLY A 125 2.24 -10.84 -4.41
CA GLY A 125 3.32 -9.91 -4.08
C GLY A 125 4.32 -9.71 -5.23
N SER A 126 4.71 -10.79 -5.90
CA SER A 126 5.62 -10.73 -7.05
C SER A 126 5.00 -9.99 -8.24
N ILE A 127 3.73 -10.23 -8.51
CA ILE A 127 2.94 -9.54 -9.54
C ILE A 127 2.87 -8.04 -9.24
N ILE A 128 2.57 -7.64 -8.00
CA ILE A 128 2.54 -6.23 -7.58
C ILE A 128 3.90 -5.55 -7.84
N ARG A 129 5.00 -6.22 -7.50
CA ARG A 129 6.35 -5.72 -7.78
C ARG A 129 6.60 -5.52 -9.27
N CYS A 130 6.20 -6.48 -10.10
CA CYS A 130 6.30 -6.37 -11.55
C CYS A 130 5.43 -5.22 -12.08
N ALA A 131 4.19 -5.10 -11.60
CA ALA A 131 3.27 -4.04 -11.98
C ALA A 131 3.88 -2.65 -11.73
N ALA A 132 4.48 -2.44 -10.56
CA ALA A 132 5.19 -1.20 -10.26
C ALA A 132 6.38 -0.95 -11.21
N ALA A 133 7.17 -1.98 -11.51
CA ALA A 133 8.32 -1.86 -12.43
C ALA A 133 7.91 -1.53 -13.87
N PHE A 134 6.74 -2.03 -14.33
CA PHE A 134 6.20 -1.75 -15.66
C PHE A 134 5.34 -0.46 -15.72
N GLY A 135 5.20 0.25 -14.59
CA GLY A 135 4.41 1.48 -14.51
C GLY A 135 2.92 1.23 -14.71
N VAL A 136 2.38 0.13 -14.17
CA VAL A 136 0.94 -0.09 -14.03
C VAL A 136 0.37 0.98 -13.11
N ASP A 137 -0.74 1.58 -13.51
CA ASP A 137 -1.35 2.69 -12.79
C ASP A 137 -2.30 2.23 -11.68
N VAL A 138 -2.96 1.09 -11.86
CA VAL A 138 -3.90 0.52 -10.89
C VAL A 138 -4.01 -0.99 -11.09
N ILE A 139 -4.12 -1.72 -9.97
CA ILE A 139 -4.41 -3.16 -9.94
C ILE A 139 -5.87 -3.35 -9.52
N VAL A 140 -6.63 -4.11 -10.31
CA VAL A 140 -8.00 -4.50 -10.00
C VAL A 140 -8.00 -5.98 -9.64
N LEU A 141 -8.39 -6.29 -8.41
CA LEU A 141 -8.34 -7.62 -7.83
C LEU A 141 -9.76 -8.17 -7.69
N SER A 142 -10.01 -9.35 -8.24
CA SER A 142 -11.28 -10.06 -8.02
C SER A 142 -11.54 -10.38 -6.55
N GLN A 143 -12.82 -10.42 -6.16
CA GLN A 143 -13.24 -10.69 -4.79
C GLN A 143 -12.64 -11.97 -4.20
N ASP A 144 -12.53 -13.03 -5.02
CA ASP A 144 -12.09 -14.37 -4.61
C ASP A 144 -10.55 -14.51 -4.52
N SER A 145 -9.78 -13.47 -4.86
CA SER A 145 -8.33 -13.52 -4.74
C SER A 145 -7.87 -13.42 -3.29
N CYS A 146 -6.67 -13.93 -3.00
CA CYS A 146 -6.02 -13.77 -1.70
C CYS A 146 -5.84 -12.29 -1.30
N ASP A 147 -5.59 -12.05 -0.01
CA ASP A 147 -5.39 -10.70 0.50
C ASP A 147 -4.01 -10.15 0.12
N ALA A 148 -4.01 -9.02 -0.60
CA ALA A 148 -2.80 -8.30 -0.98
C ALA A 148 -2.01 -7.80 0.23
N TRP A 149 -2.71 -7.42 1.31
CA TRP A 149 -2.12 -6.87 2.53
C TRP A 149 -1.63 -7.94 3.50
N TYR A 150 -1.81 -9.21 3.15
CA TYR A 150 -1.23 -10.30 3.91
C TYR A 150 0.29 -10.18 3.97
N ARG A 151 0.87 -10.44 5.16
CA ARG A 151 2.29 -10.25 5.46
C ARG A 151 3.24 -10.87 4.42
N ARG A 152 2.87 -12.02 3.85
CA ARG A 152 3.66 -12.69 2.82
C ARG A 152 3.66 -11.93 1.49
N SER A 153 2.50 -11.42 1.06
CA SER A 153 2.37 -10.58 -0.15
C SER A 153 3.13 -9.26 0.02
N VAL A 154 2.95 -8.58 1.16
CA VAL A 154 3.69 -7.34 1.49
C VAL A 154 5.21 -7.56 1.39
N ARG A 155 5.72 -8.64 1.98
CA ARG A 155 7.15 -8.98 1.92
C ARG A 155 7.63 -9.30 0.50
N CYS A 156 6.87 -10.12 -0.25
CA CYS A 156 7.22 -10.52 -1.62
C CYS A 156 7.18 -9.33 -2.60
N SER A 157 6.31 -8.34 -2.35
CA SER A 157 6.26 -7.12 -3.15
C SER A 157 7.47 -6.20 -3.00
N MET A 158 8.35 -6.45 -2.01
CA MET A 158 9.48 -5.59 -1.66
C MET A 158 9.08 -4.13 -1.37
N GLY A 159 7.87 -3.92 -0.83
CA GLY A 159 7.36 -2.59 -0.48
C GLY A 159 6.65 -1.86 -1.62
N TYR A 160 6.64 -2.40 -2.85
CA TYR A 160 5.93 -1.79 -3.98
C TYR A 160 4.40 -1.86 -3.87
N ILE A 161 3.87 -2.63 -2.92
CA ILE A 161 2.44 -2.63 -2.58
C ILE A 161 1.90 -1.25 -2.20
N PHE A 162 2.76 -0.35 -1.70
CA PHE A 162 2.37 1.02 -1.39
C PHE A 162 2.45 1.97 -2.60
N SER A 163 3.02 1.52 -3.72
CA SER A 163 3.25 2.36 -4.90
C SER A 163 2.13 2.28 -5.93
N VAL A 164 1.45 1.13 -6.02
CA VAL A 164 0.39 0.90 -6.99
C VAL A 164 -0.92 0.70 -6.23
N PRO A 165 -1.97 1.50 -6.48
CA PRO A 165 -3.26 1.32 -5.83
C PRO A 165 -3.87 -0.02 -6.23
N ILE A 166 -4.40 -0.74 -5.24
CA ILE A 166 -5.03 -2.05 -5.41
C ILE A 166 -6.49 -1.91 -4.99
N VAL A 167 -7.40 -2.17 -5.92
CA VAL A 167 -8.85 -2.11 -5.68
C VAL A 167 -9.40 -3.53 -5.75
N ARG A 168 -10.14 -3.93 -4.72
CA ARG A 168 -10.89 -5.20 -4.74
C ARG A 168 -12.30 -4.93 -5.26
N VAL A 169 -12.74 -5.72 -6.23
CA VAL A 169 -14.06 -5.55 -6.88
C VAL A 169 -14.90 -6.81 -6.74
N ALA A 170 -16.21 -6.63 -6.66
CA ALA A 170 -17.14 -7.75 -6.44
C ALA A 170 -17.23 -8.66 -7.67
N ASN A 171 -17.25 -8.06 -8.87
CA ASN A 171 -17.31 -8.78 -10.13
C ASN A 171 -16.35 -8.15 -11.15
N LEU A 172 -15.23 -8.85 -11.39
CA LEU A 172 -14.18 -8.38 -12.26
C LEU A 172 -14.66 -8.16 -13.70
N ALA A 173 -15.48 -9.08 -14.23
CA ALA A 173 -15.95 -9.01 -15.60
C ALA A 173 -16.85 -7.79 -15.84
N SER A 174 -17.79 -7.49 -14.94
CA SER A 174 -18.62 -6.29 -15.05
C SER A 174 -17.79 -5.02 -14.92
N THR A 175 -16.85 -4.96 -13.98
CA THR A 175 -15.96 -3.81 -13.82
C THR A 175 -15.14 -3.56 -15.09
N LEU A 176 -14.56 -4.61 -15.70
CA LEU A 176 -13.79 -4.46 -16.94
C LEU A 176 -14.67 -4.02 -18.13
N GLY A 177 -15.91 -4.50 -18.20
CA GLY A 177 -16.90 -4.03 -19.17
C GLY A 177 -17.18 -2.53 -19.01
N ASP A 178 -17.48 -2.09 -17.80
CA ASP A 178 -17.69 -0.66 -17.48
C ASP A 178 -16.46 0.19 -17.83
N LEU A 179 -15.25 -0.28 -17.54
CA LEU A 179 -14.01 0.43 -17.87
C LEU A 179 -13.81 0.57 -19.39
N ASN A 180 -14.16 -0.46 -20.15
CA ASN A 180 -14.10 -0.40 -21.61
C ASN A 180 -15.15 0.57 -22.17
N ASP A 181 -16.40 0.44 -21.74
CA ASP A 181 -17.53 1.20 -22.29
C ASP A 181 -17.44 2.70 -21.97
N ARG A 182 -16.95 3.04 -20.76
CA ARG A 182 -16.88 4.43 -20.28
C ARG A 182 -15.57 5.11 -20.64
N TYR A 183 -14.44 4.39 -20.56
CA TYR A 183 -13.11 5.00 -20.64
C TYR A 183 -12.26 4.45 -21.80
N GLY A 184 -12.79 3.53 -22.61
CA GLY A 184 -12.09 2.95 -23.76
C GLY A 184 -10.88 2.09 -23.37
N ILE A 185 -10.91 1.48 -22.19
CA ILE A 185 -9.83 0.61 -21.69
C ILE A 185 -10.02 -0.79 -22.26
N SER A 186 -9.34 -1.08 -23.37
CA SER A 186 -9.38 -2.40 -23.99
C SER A 186 -8.65 -3.45 -23.14
N SER A 187 -9.32 -4.58 -22.91
CA SER A 187 -8.78 -5.69 -22.11
C SER A 187 -8.10 -6.74 -22.98
N TYR A 188 -6.94 -7.23 -22.54
CA TYR A 188 -6.15 -8.27 -23.17
C TYR A 188 -5.84 -9.35 -22.14
N ALA A 189 -6.20 -10.60 -22.41
CA ALA A 189 -6.02 -11.71 -21.49
C ALA A 189 -4.90 -12.65 -21.93
N ALA A 190 -4.15 -13.18 -20.98
CA ALA A 190 -3.25 -14.30 -21.22
C ALA A 190 -4.04 -15.61 -21.11
N VAL A 191 -4.28 -16.28 -22.25
CA VAL A 191 -5.06 -17.52 -22.32
C VAL A 191 -4.29 -18.60 -23.07
N ILE A 192 -4.55 -19.86 -22.70
CA ILE A 192 -4.07 -21.04 -23.42
C ILE A 192 -5.19 -21.47 -24.36
N ASP A 193 -5.31 -20.79 -25.49
CA ASP A 193 -6.31 -21.08 -26.52
C ASP A 193 -5.63 -21.17 -27.89
N SER A 194 -6.08 -22.09 -28.75
CA SER A 194 -5.56 -22.26 -30.11
C SER A 194 -5.85 -21.05 -31.01
N ASP A 195 -6.91 -20.30 -30.71
CA ASP A 195 -7.29 -19.11 -31.46
C ASP A 195 -6.63 -17.83 -30.90
N ALA A 196 -5.82 -17.95 -29.84
CA ALA A 196 -5.11 -16.82 -29.24
C ALA A 196 -4.02 -16.28 -30.17
N MET A 197 -3.97 -14.95 -30.29
CA MET A 197 -2.89 -14.27 -31.01
C MET A 197 -1.63 -14.21 -30.15
N ILE A 198 -0.50 -14.70 -30.69
CA ILE A 198 0.80 -14.56 -30.04
C ILE A 198 1.16 -13.07 -29.98
N LEU A 199 1.49 -12.56 -28.78
CA LEU A 199 1.80 -11.15 -28.55
C LEU A 199 2.88 -10.60 -29.49
N SER A 200 3.93 -11.39 -29.80
CA SER A 200 5.01 -10.97 -30.71
C SER A 200 4.58 -10.85 -32.17
N LYS A 201 3.44 -11.43 -32.55
CA LYS A 201 2.86 -11.34 -33.90
C LYS A 201 1.81 -10.24 -34.01
N MET A 202 1.49 -9.56 -32.90
CA MET A 202 0.51 -8.50 -32.89
C MET A 202 1.03 -7.30 -33.72
N PRO A 203 0.21 -6.70 -34.60
CA PRO A 203 0.68 -5.58 -35.41
C PRO A 203 1.12 -4.40 -34.52
N ASN A 204 2.14 -3.66 -34.95
CA ASN A 204 2.55 -2.44 -34.26
C ASN A 204 1.35 -1.49 -34.17
N ASN A 205 1.19 -0.84 -33.00
CA ASN A 205 0.09 0.09 -32.71
C ASN A 205 -1.31 -0.54 -32.55
N SER A 206 -1.42 -1.87 -32.43
CA SER A 206 -2.71 -2.56 -32.18
C SER A 206 -3.18 -2.45 -30.74
N ILE A 207 -2.27 -2.18 -29.82
CA ILE A 207 -2.58 -1.99 -28.40
C ILE A 207 -2.93 -0.52 -28.21
N SER A 208 -4.15 -0.27 -27.73
CA SER A 208 -4.61 1.05 -27.33
C SER A 208 -3.64 1.66 -26.31
N ARG A 209 -3.53 2.99 -26.28
CA ARG A 209 -2.69 3.64 -25.26
C ARG A 209 -3.14 3.31 -23.84
N SER A 210 -4.45 3.23 -23.64
CA SER A 210 -5.05 2.77 -22.38
C SER A 210 -5.50 1.33 -22.52
N TRP A 211 -4.97 0.44 -21.69
CA TRP A 211 -5.19 -0.99 -21.81
C TRP A 211 -5.27 -1.64 -20.43
N CYS A 212 -5.95 -2.78 -20.39
CA CYS A 212 -6.01 -3.66 -19.24
C CYS A 212 -5.39 -5.01 -19.60
N CYS A 213 -4.45 -5.51 -18.80
CA CYS A 213 -3.97 -6.88 -18.90
C CYS A 213 -4.69 -7.73 -17.86
N VAL A 214 -5.34 -8.80 -18.29
CA VAL A 214 -6.03 -9.76 -17.42
C VAL A 214 -5.15 -10.99 -17.23
N MET A 215 -4.87 -11.33 -15.97
CA MET A 215 -4.14 -12.53 -15.59
C MET A 215 -4.96 -13.34 -14.59
N GLY A 216 -5.10 -14.63 -14.87
CA GLY A 216 -5.73 -15.59 -13.96
C GLY A 216 -4.71 -16.26 -13.04
N ASN A 217 -5.21 -17.18 -12.22
CA ASN A 217 -4.38 -18.15 -11.52
C ASN A 217 -3.71 -19.12 -12.51
N GLU A 218 -2.53 -19.64 -12.14
CA GLU A 218 -1.87 -20.77 -12.84
C GLU A 218 -2.73 -22.04 -12.81
#